data_AF-X0WBP3-F1
#
_entry.id   AF-X0WBP3-F1
#
_cell.length_a   1.000
_cell.length_b   1.000
_cell.length_c   1.000
_cell.angle_alpha   90.00
_cell.angle_beta   90.00
_cell.angle_gamma   90.00
#
_symmetry.space_group_name_H-M   'P 1'
#
loop_
_entity.id
_entity.type
_entity.pdbx_description
1 polymer ?
#
loop_
_entity_poly.entity_id
_entity_poly.type
_entity_poly.pdbx_seq_one_letter_code
_entity_poly.pdbx_strand_id
1 'polypeptide(L)'
;MSGLITGIAGLVIGVASGVASKISADKKARLQSIKEQDAKKKLEALENGRQAVIDQSGKIRDLKNQVSNPYENLAVATQASELKIEQTDQALANTLDQINQSGTGAGAATAMARMAAASKAQVGASLENQEVQNNQLRAQGQAAADQQKMQLEQAALGAEEAA
;
A
#
# COMPACT_ATOMS: atom_id res chain seq x y z
N MET A 1 82.01 20.41 14.28
CA MET A 1 82.46 21.57 15.09
C MET A 1 81.21 22.18 15.71
N SER A 2 80.95 21.95 17.00
CA SER A 2 81.46 22.74 18.14
C SER A 2 80.84 24.14 18.13
N GLY A 3 80.19 24.70 19.15
CA GLY A 3 79.90 24.35 20.55
C GLY A 3 78.69 25.23 20.98
N LEU A 4 77.89 24.90 21.99
CA LEU A 4 78.17 24.94 23.44
C LEU A 4 78.51 26.34 23.97
N ILE A 5 77.48 27.09 24.41
CA ILE A 5 77.55 28.16 25.44
C ILE A 5 76.15 28.19 26.11
N THR A 6 75.89 27.40 27.17
CA THR A 6 76.07 27.70 28.61
C THR A 6 75.59 29.10 29.03
N GLY A 7 74.39 29.14 29.65
CA GLY A 7 73.91 30.27 30.44
C GLY A 7 73.06 29.76 31.59
N ILE A 8 73.69 29.54 32.74
CA ILE A 8 73.03 29.30 34.03
C ILE A 8 72.66 30.68 34.60
N ALA A 9 71.38 30.97 34.77
CA ALA A 9 70.93 32.11 35.57
C ALA A 9 69.55 31.84 36.18
N GLY A 10 69.52 31.77 37.51
CA GLY A 10 68.36 32.19 38.31
C GLY A 10 67.27 31.16 38.60
N LEU A 11 67.53 30.21 39.50
CA LEU A 11 66.50 29.79 40.46
C LEU A 11 66.44 30.86 41.55
N VAL A 12 65.31 31.54 41.72
CA VAL A 12 64.60 31.84 42.98
C VAL A 12 63.48 32.86 42.66
N ILE A 13 62.24 32.39 42.83
CA ILE A 13 60.94 33.06 43.14
C ILE A 13 59.86 32.40 42.27
N GLY A 14 59.20 31.38 42.82
CA GLY A 14 58.08 30.74 42.13
C GLY A 14 57.29 29.74 42.95
N VAL A 15 57.51 29.65 44.27
CA VAL A 15 56.89 28.59 45.08
C VAL A 15 55.56 29.03 45.70
N ALA A 16 55.29 30.33 45.85
CA ALA A 16 54.03 30.83 46.40
C ALA A 16 52.89 30.94 45.37
N SER A 17 53.19 31.15 44.09
CA SER A 17 52.20 31.27 43.02
C SER A 17 51.67 29.91 42.53
N GLY A 18 52.50 28.85 42.58
CA GLY A 18 52.12 27.52 42.09
C GLY A 18 51.07 26.78 42.93
N VAL A 19 51.03 27.01 44.24
CA VAL A 19 50.10 26.31 45.15
C VAL A 19 48.68 26.86 45.07
N ALA A 20 48.51 28.19 45.00
CA ALA A 20 47.21 28.81 44.78
C ALA A 20 46.64 28.42 43.40
N SER A 21 47.48 28.38 42.35
CA SER A 21 47.09 27.91 41.02
C SER A 21 46.73 26.42 41.00
N LYS A 22 47.44 25.56 41.74
CA LYS A 22 47.10 24.14 41.86
C LYS A 22 45.79 23.90 42.61
N ILE A 23 45.53 24.57 43.73
CA ILE A 23 44.26 24.42 44.47
C ILE A 23 43.08 24.92 43.63
N SER A 24 43.27 26.02 42.89
CA SER A 24 42.27 26.54 41.97
C SER A 24 42.02 25.60 40.78
N ALA A 25 43.09 25.01 40.24
CA ALA A 25 43.02 24.02 39.16
C ALA A 25 42.35 22.72 39.62
N ASP A 26 42.64 22.24 40.82
CA ASP A 26 42.08 21.02 41.40
C ASP A 26 40.58 21.19 41.73
N LYS A 27 40.20 22.37 42.25
CA LYS A 27 38.79 22.76 42.41
C LYS A 27 38.06 22.86 41.07
N LYS A 28 38.71 23.40 40.04
CA LYS A 28 38.16 23.49 38.67
C LYS A 28 38.02 22.10 38.03
N ALA A 29 39.00 21.22 38.20
CA ALA A 29 38.96 19.84 37.72
C ALA A 29 37.84 19.05 38.41
N ARG A 30 37.65 19.23 39.72
CA ARG A 30 36.53 18.63 40.46
C ARG A 30 35.17 19.15 40.03
N LEU A 31 35.04 20.44 39.74
CA LEU A 31 33.81 21.01 39.19
C LEU A 31 33.52 20.51 37.77
N GLN A 32 34.56 20.27 36.96
CA GLN A 32 34.40 19.68 35.63
C GLN A 32 33.97 18.22 35.73
N SER A 33 34.58 17.41 36.61
CA SER A 33 34.20 16.01 36.77
C SER A 33 32.76 15.83 37.31
N ILE A 34 32.29 16.73 38.19
CA ILE A 34 30.90 16.75 38.64
C ILE A 34 29.96 17.08 37.47
N LYS A 35 30.29 18.08 36.64
CA LYS A 35 29.49 18.43 35.46
C LYS A 35 29.45 17.30 34.43
N GLU A 36 30.55 16.59 34.23
CA GLU A 36 30.61 15.42 33.36
C GLU A 36 29.76 14.27 33.90
N GLN A 37 29.78 14.02 35.21
CA GLN A 37 28.93 13.01 35.83
C GLN A 37 27.45 13.37 35.74
N ASP A 38 27.08 14.63 35.95
CA ASP A 38 25.70 15.10 35.77
C ASP A 38 25.26 15.02 34.31
N ALA A 39 26.15 15.33 33.36
CA ALA A 39 25.88 15.17 31.93
C ALA A 39 25.68 13.69 31.57
N LYS A 40 26.51 12.79 32.11
CA LYS A 40 26.35 11.34 31.93
C LYS A 40 25.06 10.82 32.52
N LYS A 41 24.69 11.22 33.74
CA LYS A 41 23.40 10.86 34.36
C LYS A 41 22.21 11.38 33.57
N LYS A 42 22.32 12.58 33.00
CA LYS A 42 21.29 13.14 32.10
C LYS A 42 21.20 12.34 30.81
N LEU A 43 22.32 11.95 30.20
CA LEU A 43 22.35 11.07 29.03
C LEU A 43 21.72 9.70 29.35
N GLU A 44 22.10 9.08 30.46
CA GLU A 44 21.60 7.79 30.90
C GLU A 44 20.10 7.85 31.26
N ALA A 45 19.63 8.95 31.87
CA ALA A 45 18.20 9.18 32.11
C ALA A 45 17.41 9.40 30.81
N LEU A 46 18.02 10.07 29.81
CA LEU A 46 17.43 10.23 28.48
C LEU A 46 17.38 8.89 27.75
N GLU A 47 18.45 8.10 27.80
CA GLU A 47 18.55 6.75 27.21
C GLU A 47 17.53 5.79 27.84
N ASN A 48 17.42 5.76 29.17
CA ASN A 48 16.45 4.96 29.91
C ASN A 48 15.01 5.45 29.74
N GLY A 49 14.81 6.72 29.37
CA GLY A 49 13.52 7.31 29.04
C GLY A 49 13.13 7.16 27.56
N ARG A 50 13.99 6.57 26.71
CA ARG A 50 13.62 6.31 25.31
C ARG A 50 12.56 5.23 25.26
N GLN A 51 11.38 5.60 24.80
CA GLN A 51 10.39 4.61 24.39
C GLN A 51 10.97 3.82 23.20
N ALA A 52 10.91 2.49 23.25
CA ALA A 52 11.26 1.66 22.09
C ALA A 52 10.37 2.11 20.92
N VAL A 53 10.98 2.51 19.80
CA VAL A 53 10.20 2.92 18.63
C VAL A 53 9.71 1.64 17.97
N ILE A 54 8.40 1.40 18.05
CA ILE A 54 7.78 0.20 17.50
C ILE A 54 7.38 0.52 16.08
N ASP A 55 8.10 -0.06 15.12
CA ASP A 55 7.71 -0.02 13.71
C ASP A 55 6.38 -0.76 13.50
N GLN A 56 5.38 -0.04 12.98
CA GLN A 56 4.06 -0.58 12.65
C GLN A 56 3.89 -0.82 11.15
N SER A 57 4.89 -0.54 10.32
CA SER A 57 4.88 -0.68 8.86
C SER A 57 4.45 -2.07 8.41
N GLY A 58 4.91 -3.14 9.09
CA GLY A 58 4.54 -4.52 8.81
C GLY A 58 3.03 -4.78 8.95
N LYS A 59 2.42 -4.27 10.02
CA LYS A 59 0.95 -4.40 10.23
C LYS A 59 0.16 -3.62 9.18
N ILE A 60 0.68 -2.47 8.72
CA ILE A 60 0.04 -1.67 7.68
C ILE A 60 0.14 -2.38 6.30
N ARG A 61 1.28 -3.03 6.02
CA ARG A 61 1.46 -3.87 4.83
C ARG A 61 0.55 -5.11 4.85
N ASP A 62 0.28 -5.68 6.02
CA ASP A 62 -0.70 -6.77 6.17
C ASP A 62 -2.14 -6.32 5.90
N LEU A 63 -2.50 -5.08 6.25
CA LEU A 63 -3.80 -4.49 5.89
C LEU A 63 -3.92 -4.27 4.38
N LYS A 64 -2.84 -3.83 3.71
CA LYS A 64 -2.79 -3.68 2.25
C LYS A 64 -3.09 -5.01 1.52
N ASN A 65 -2.57 -6.13 2.04
CA ASN A 65 -2.80 -7.45 1.47
C ASN A 65 -4.27 -7.92 1.56
N GLN A 66 -5.07 -7.31 2.45
CA GLN A 66 -6.49 -7.60 2.60
C GLN A 66 -7.38 -6.74 1.69
N VAL A 67 -6.83 -5.69 1.05
CA VAL A 67 -7.59 -4.85 0.12
C VAL A 67 -7.79 -5.60 -1.20
N SER A 68 -9.04 -5.94 -1.50
CA SER A 68 -9.44 -6.60 -2.74
C SER A 68 -10.59 -5.88 -3.43
N ASN A 69 -10.69 -6.07 -4.75
CA ASN A 69 -11.73 -5.49 -5.58
C ASN A 69 -13.02 -6.31 -5.44
N PRO A 70 -14.12 -5.74 -4.91
CA PRO A 70 -15.36 -6.48 -4.70
C PRO A 70 -16.02 -6.95 -6.01
N TYR A 71 -15.64 -6.36 -7.14
CA TYR A 71 -16.22 -6.67 -8.45
C TYR A 71 -15.37 -7.66 -9.27
N GLU A 72 -14.22 -8.10 -8.77
CA GLU A 72 -13.28 -8.95 -9.52
C GLU A 72 -13.97 -10.21 -10.08
N ASN A 73 -14.89 -10.79 -9.31
CA ASN A 73 -15.59 -12.03 -9.62
C ASN A 73 -17.02 -11.82 -10.17
N LEU A 74 -17.36 -10.64 -10.71
CA LEU A 74 -18.67 -10.45 -11.35
C LEU A 74 -18.84 -11.43 -12.52
N ALA A 75 -19.84 -12.30 -12.48
CA ALA A 75 -20.17 -13.21 -13.57
C ALA A 75 -21.22 -12.63 -14.52
N VAL A 76 -21.20 -13.06 -15.77
CA VAL A 76 -22.26 -12.76 -16.75
C VAL A 76 -23.43 -13.72 -16.48
N ALA A 77 -24.68 -13.25 -16.62
CA ALA A 77 -25.89 -14.04 -16.39
C ALA A 77 -26.20 -14.97 -17.58
N THR A 78 -25.26 -15.85 -17.93
CA THR A 78 -25.39 -16.78 -19.07
C THR A 78 -26.56 -17.73 -18.90
N GLN A 79 -26.78 -18.28 -17.71
CA GLN A 79 -27.87 -19.24 -17.47
C GLN A 79 -29.27 -18.66 -17.67
N ALA A 80 -29.49 -17.40 -17.31
CA ALA A 80 -30.77 -16.72 -17.57
C ALA A 80 -30.98 -16.47 -19.08
N SER A 81 -29.91 -16.15 -19.79
CA SER A 81 -29.92 -15.99 -21.24
C SER A 81 -30.15 -17.32 -21.96
N GLU A 82 -29.58 -18.42 -21.48
CA GLU A 82 -29.79 -19.79 -21.98
C GLU A 82 -31.27 -20.18 -21.88
N LEU A 83 -31.88 -19.99 -20.70
CA LEU A 83 -33.30 -20.23 -20.48
C LEU A 83 -34.20 -19.40 -21.41
N LYS A 84 -33.82 -18.15 -21.68
CA LYS A 84 -34.57 -17.27 -22.58
C LYS A 84 -34.45 -17.72 -24.05
N ILE A 85 -33.29 -18.22 -24.45
CA ILE A 85 -33.10 -18.82 -25.78
C ILE A 85 -33.92 -20.11 -25.88
N GLU A 86 -33.86 -21.00 -24.90
CA GLU A 86 -34.66 -22.24 -24.88
C GLU A 86 -36.17 -21.96 -24.99
N GLN A 87 -36.68 -20.98 -24.23
CA GLN A 87 -38.10 -20.57 -24.32
C GLN A 87 -38.46 -20.04 -25.72
N THR A 88 -37.57 -19.25 -26.32
CA THR A 88 -37.81 -18.71 -27.67
C THR A 88 -37.76 -19.82 -28.71
N ASP A 89 -36.80 -20.73 -28.61
CA ASP A 89 -36.64 -21.87 -29.52
C ASP A 89 -37.84 -22.82 -29.42
N GLN A 90 -38.42 -23.02 -28.23
CA GLN A 90 -39.66 -23.79 -28.05
C GLN A 90 -40.88 -23.10 -28.70
N ALA A 91 -41.00 -21.77 -28.56
CA ALA A 91 -42.04 -21.01 -29.25
C ALA A 91 -41.86 -21.06 -30.78
N LEU A 92 -40.61 -21.03 -31.23
CA LEU A 92 -40.25 -21.15 -32.63
C LEU A 92 -40.56 -22.54 -33.18
N ALA A 93 -40.29 -23.61 -32.41
CA ALA A 93 -40.64 -24.98 -32.77
C ALA A 93 -42.16 -25.16 -32.91
N ASN A 94 -42.96 -24.59 -32.00
CA ASN A 94 -44.42 -24.58 -32.13
C ASN A 94 -44.89 -23.84 -33.41
N THR A 95 -44.17 -22.78 -33.78
CA THR A 95 -44.43 -22.05 -35.03
C THR A 95 -44.04 -22.88 -36.26
N LEU A 96 -42.91 -23.60 -36.20
CA LEU A 96 -42.46 -24.50 -37.24
C LEU A 96 -43.45 -25.64 -37.49
N ASP A 97 -43.98 -26.25 -36.42
CA ASP A 97 -44.99 -27.30 -36.52
C ASP A 97 -46.28 -26.80 -37.15
N GLN A 98 -46.72 -25.58 -36.84
CA GLN A 98 -47.86 -24.95 -37.51
C GLN A 98 -47.59 -24.70 -39.00
N ILE A 99 -46.39 -24.22 -39.36
CA ILE A 99 -45.98 -23.99 -40.75
C ILE A 99 -45.94 -25.30 -41.55
N ASN A 100 -45.42 -26.37 -40.94
CA ASN A 100 -45.37 -27.69 -41.54
C ASN A 100 -46.78 -28.25 -41.75
N GLN A 101 -47.70 -28.04 -40.79
CA GLN A 101 -49.10 -28.43 -40.91
C GLN A 101 -49.88 -27.59 -41.95
N SER A 102 -49.55 -26.31 -42.13
CA SER A 102 -50.24 -25.42 -43.08
C SER A 102 -49.71 -25.50 -44.52
N GLY A 103 -48.55 -26.14 -44.74
CA GLY A 103 -47.94 -26.30 -46.07
C GLY A 103 -47.32 -25.02 -46.67
N THR A 104 -47.24 -23.92 -45.92
CA THR A 104 -46.68 -22.64 -46.37
C THR A 104 -45.16 -22.57 -46.15
N GLY A 105 -44.39 -23.47 -46.80
CA GLY A 105 -43.02 -23.79 -46.37
C GLY A 105 -41.91 -22.76 -46.61
N ALA A 106 -41.84 -22.08 -47.76
CA ALA A 106 -40.63 -21.32 -48.12
C ALA A 106 -40.50 -19.92 -47.47
N GLY A 107 -41.59 -19.15 -47.46
CA GLY A 107 -41.59 -17.79 -46.88
C GLY A 107 -41.56 -17.79 -45.36
N ALA A 108 -42.25 -18.75 -44.75
CA ALA A 108 -42.37 -18.84 -43.30
C ALA A 108 -41.08 -19.35 -42.64
N ALA A 109 -40.36 -20.29 -43.28
CA ALA A 109 -39.03 -20.71 -42.82
C ALA A 109 -38.02 -19.55 -42.84
N THR A 110 -38.08 -18.69 -43.88
CA THR A 110 -37.24 -17.49 -43.95
C THR A 110 -37.58 -16.48 -42.85
N ALA A 111 -38.86 -16.28 -42.54
CA ALA A 111 -39.30 -15.43 -41.43
C ALA A 111 -38.85 -15.98 -40.07
N MET A 112 -38.98 -17.29 -39.87
CA MET A 112 -38.56 -17.98 -38.66
C MET A 112 -37.04 -17.87 -38.42
N ALA A 113 -36.23 -18.08 -39.46
CA ALA A 113 -34.77 -17.93 -39.37
C ALA A 113 -34.37 -16.49 -39.00
N ARG A 114 -35.07 -15.49 -39.53
CA ARG A 114 -34.87 -14.08 -39.16
C ARG A 114 -35.29 -13.81 -37.71
N MET A 115 -36.38 -14.39 -37.23
CA MET A 115 -36.79 -14.30 -35.83
C MET A 115 -35.78 -14.95 -34.88
N ALA A 116 -35.28 -16.15 -35.20
CA ALA A 116 -34.23 -16.81 -34.42
C ALA A 116 -32.96 -15.95 -34.35
N ALA A 117 -32.51 -15.44 -35.50
CA ALA A 117 -31.35 -14.56 -35.57
C ALA A 117 -31.54 -13.28 -34.76
N ALA A 118 -32.73 -12.65 -34.84
CA ALA A 118 -33.07 -11.47 -34.06
C ALA A 118 -33.11 -11.75 -32.55
N SER A 119 -33.66 -12.89 -32.12
CA SER A 119 -33.67 -13.30 -30.71
C SER A 119 -32.25 -13.49 -30.17
N LYS A 120 -31.40 -14.24 -30.90
CA LYS A 120 -30.00 -14.44 -30.54
C LYS A 120 -29.23 -13.12 -30.49
N ALA A 121 -29.46 -12.22 -31.45
CA ALA A 121 -28.86 -10.89 -31.45
C ALA A 121 -29.31 -10.04 -30.24
N GLN A 122 -30.59 -10.11 -29.87
CA GLN A 122 -31.11 -9.39 -28.71
C GLN A 122 -30.52 -9.92 -27.39
N VAL A 123 -30.43 -11.24 -27.23
CA VAL A 123 -29.81 -11.87 -26.05
C VAL A 123 -28.31 -11.56 -26.00
N GLY A 124 -27.61 -11.68 -27.13
CA GLY A 124 -26.19 -11.31 -27.26
C GLY A 124 -25.92 -9.85 -26.91
N ALA A 125 -26.72 -8.91 -27.41
CA ALA A 125 -26.62 -7.50 -27.05
C ALA A 125 -26.86 -7.26 -25.56
N SER A 126 -27.78 -8.00 -24.93
CA SER A 126 -28.01 -7.91 -23.49
C SER A 126 -26.81 -8.42 -22.68
N LEU A 127 -26.18 -9.51 -23.12
CA LEU A 127 -24.98 -10.07 -22.50
C LEU A 127 -23.78 -9.14 -22.66
N GLU A 128 -23.58 -8.56 -23.85
CA GLU A 128 -22.51 -7.61 -24.14
C GLU A 128 -22.64 -6.35 -23.27
N ASN A 129 -23.85 -5.79 -23.15
CA ASN A 129 -24.10 -4.67 -22.25
C ASN A 129 -23.78 -5.02 -20.78
N GLN A 130 -24.12 -6.23 -20.35
CA GLN A 130 -23.76 -6.71 -19.00
C GLN A 130 -22.25 -6.87 -18.85
N GLU A 131 -21.55 -7.39 -19.85
CA GLU A 131 -20.08 -7.52 -19.83
C GLU A 131 -19.38 -6.17 -19.77
N VAL A 132 -19.83 -5.19 -20.56
CA VAL A 132 -19.31 -3.82 -20.52
C VAL A 132 -19.52 -3.22 -19.13
N GLN A 133 -20.71 -3.38 -18.55
CA GLN A 133 -21.00 -2.89 -17.20
C GLN A 133 -20.14 -3.60 -16.14
N ASN A 134 -20.02 -4.93 -16.21
CA ASN A 134 -19.17 -5.71 -15.29
C ASN A 134 -17.69 -5.31 -15.41
N ASN A 135 -17.18 -5.12 -16.63
CA ASN A 135 -15.82 -4.65 -16.87
C ASN A 135 -15.61 -3.24 -16.31
N GLN A 136 -16.60 -2.36 -16.48
CA GLN A 136 -16.54 -1.00 -15.93
C GLN A 136 -16.52 -1.03 -14.38
N LEU A 137 -17.37 -1.85 -13.76
CA LEU A 137 -17.38 -2.03 -12.30
C LEU A 137 -16.06 -2.64 -11.79
N ARG A 138 -15.53 -3.65 -12.49
CA ARG A 138 -14.19 -4.22 -12.20
C ARG A 138 -13.13 -3.15 -12.26
N ALA A 139 -13.08 -2.34 -13.32
CA ALA A 139 -12.09 -1.28 -13.47
C ALA A 139 -12.22 -0.21 -12.37
N GLN A 140 -13.44 0.20 -12.04
CA GLN A 140 -13.70 1.16 -10.96
C GLN A 140 -13.28 0.61 -9.59
N GLY A 141 -13.66 -0.63 -9.27
CA GLY A 141 -13.26 -1.28 -8.03
C GLY A 141 -11.75 -1.50 -7.94
N GLN A 142 -11.09 -1.79 -9.06
CA GLN A 142 -9.65 -1.92 -9.12
C GLN A 142 -8.95 -0.58 -8.84
N ALA A 143 -9.41 0.50 -9.47
CA ALA A 143 -8.86 1.84 -9.22
C ALA A 143 -9.04 2.26 -7.75
N ALA A 144 -10.20 1.97 -7.15
CA ALA A 144 -10.45 2.24 -5.73
C ALA A 144 -9.54 1.40 -4.81
N ALA A 145 -9.40 0.10 -5.09
CA ALA A 145 -8.52 -0.79 -4.35
C ALA A 145 -7.05 -0.34 -4.45
N ASP A 146 -6.59 0.06 -5.64
CA ASP A 146 -5.21 0.53 -5.85
C ASP A 146 -4.95 1.85 -5.14
N GLN A 147 -5.90 2.78 -5.14
CA GLN A 147 -5.81 4.02 -4.37
C GLN A 147 -5.69 3.74 -2.87
N GLN A 148 -6.49 2.81 -2.34
CA GLN A 148 -6.42 2.42 -0.93
C GLN A 148 -5.09 1.73 -0.60
N LYS A 149 -4.60 0.83 -1.47
CA LYS A 149 -3.28 0.21 -1.32
C LYS A 149 -2.15 1.24 -1.31
N MET A 150 -2.22 2.27 -2.17
CA MET A 150 -1.23 3.34 -2.20
C MET A 150 -1.24 4.18 -0.91
N GLN A 151 -2.42 4.51 -0.37
CA GLN A 151 -2.53 5.22 0.91
C GLN A 151 -1.94 4.40 2.06
N LEU A 152 -2.22 3.09 2.10
CA LEU A 152 -1.65 2.19 3.10
C LEU A 152 -0.13 2.07 2.93
N GLU A 153 0.38 2.01 1.71
CA GLU A 153 1.82 2.00 1.46
C GLU A 153 2.49 3.29 1.95
N GLN A 154 1.92 4.45 1.66
CA GLN A 154 2.42 5.74 2.16
C GLN A 154 2.40 5.80 3.69
N ALA A 155 1.33 5.28 4.32
CA ALA A 155 1.25 5.20 5.77
C ALA A 155 2.30 4.23 6.35
N ALA A 156 2.59 3.12 5.66
CA ALA A 156 3.63 2.18 6.06
C ALA A 156 5.02 2.81 5.98
N LEU A 157 5.33 3.53 4.88
CA LEU A 157 6.60 4.23 4.71
C LEU A 157 6.78 5.33 5.77
N GLY A 158 5.74 6.11 6.05
CA GLY A 158 5.81 7.13 7.11
C GLY A 158 5.96 6.54 8.53
N ALA A 159 5.40 5.36 8.78
CA ALA A 159 5.61 4.63 10.04
C ALA A 159 7.04 4.07 10.15
N GLU A 160 7.63 3.64 9.02
CA GLU A 160 9.01 3.16 8.93
C GLU A 160 10.02 4.31 9.12
N GLU A 161 9.75 5.50 8.58
CA GLU A 161 10.57 6.70 8.78
C GLU A 161 10.49 7.27 10.20
N ALA A 162 9.38 7.04 10.90
CA ALA A 162 9.17 7.47 12.28
C ALA A 162 9.73 6.48 13.33
N ALA A 163 10.13 5.28 12.89
CA ALA A 163 10.70 4.21 13.70
C ALA A 163 12.22 4.40 13.93
#